data_AF-A0A0K9GHD1-F1
#
_entry.id   AF-A0A0K9GHD1-F1
#
_cell.length_a   1.000
_cell.length_b   1.000
_cell.length_c   1.000
_cell.angle_alpha   90.00
_cell.angle_beta   90.00
_cell.angle_gamma   90.00
#
_symmetry.space_group_name_H-M   'P 1'
#
loop_
_entity.id
_entity.type
_entity.pdbx_description
1 polymer ?
#
loop_
_entity_poly.entity_id
_entity_poly.type
_entity_poly.pdbx_seq_one_letter_code
_entity_poly.pdbx_strand_id
1 'polypeptide(L)'
;MKRVLSALSVSILSMVLLVACSETAEPVNESESKQTNKNGSNESELTIKEVYDKMMEASEDINSFVMDMEMEQEIIEGDNEPVPTHSTIHSKFVQKPIGLEQKIEMTIDGESISTEQYITEEGFYMYDPAQKVWMKYSEGHEQLMAQMEAQSGLDQTQTLSELQSYINDFTFKQNDKEFILTLDADDEKFNSLVQKELSSGAVEMPDVQDLEINGIEYEIFVDKETYLPSQMNIVMNINMKAEGQKVTLKQAIDTTYSDYNTIDSITVPKEALEQAVELEM
;
A
#
# COMPACT_ATOMS: atom_id res chain seq x y z
N MET A 1 -50.03 49.14 34.96
CA MET A 1 -49.05 48.12 35.43
C MET A 1 -49.84 46.99 36.07
N LYS A 2 -49.72 45.71 35.78
CA LYS A 2 -48.97 44.89 34.81
C LYS A 2 -49.89 43.68 34.54
N ARG A 3 -49.89 43.21 33.29
CA ARG A 3 -50.70 42.07 32.83
C ARG A 3 -50.05 40.74 33.22
N VAL A 4 -50.91 39.76 33.50
CA VAL A 4 -50.65 38.31 33.54
C VAL A 4 -50.25 37.83 32.14
N LEU A 5 -49.35 36.86 32.01
CA LEU A 5 -49.49 35.70 31.11
C LEU A 5 -48.35 34.68 31.31
N SER A 6 -48.73 33.41 31.41
CA SER A 6 -47.90 32.21 31.37
C SER A 6 -47.47 31.84 29.95
N ALA A 7 -46.27 31.27 29.78
CA ALA A 7 -45.87 30.46 28.60
C ALA A 7 -44.72 29.53 29.05
N LEU A 8 -44.96 28.23 29.22
CA LEU A 8 -44.79 27.14 28.24
C LEU A 8 -43.35 26.96 27.72
N SER A 9 -42.78 25.83 28.15
CA SER A 9 -41.58 25.16 27.67
C SER A 9 -41.68 24.72 26.21
N VAL A 10 -40.62 24.95 25.43
CA VAL A 10 -40.25 24.08 24.30
C VAL A 10 -38.72 23.95 24.32
N SER A 11 -38.25 22.82 24.84
CA SER A 11 -36.88 22.35 24.64
C SER A 11 -36.76 21.89 23.18
N ILE A 12 -36.02 22.63 22.36
CA ILE A 12 -35.63 22.21 21.02
C ILE A 12 -34.39 21.31 21.20
N LEU A 13 -34.65 20.02 21.35
CA LEU A 13 -33.65 18.98 21.21
C LEU A 13 -33.31 18.90 19.70
N SER A 14 -32.23 19.57 19.31
CA SER A 14 -31.70 19.50 17.95
C SER A 14 -31.05 18.13 17.78
N MET A 15 -31.80 17.22 17.21
CA MET A 15 -31.34 15.91 16.78
C MET A 15 -30.51 16.12 15.51
N VAL A 16 -29.20 16.26 15.67
CA VAL A 16 -28.24 16.11 14.57
C VAL A 16 -28.19 14.62 14.26
N LEU A 17 -28.87 14.21 13.20
CA LEU A 17 -28.72 12.89 12.63
C LEU A 17 -27.38 12.86 11.92
N LEU A 18 -26.41 12.17 12.53
CA LEU A 18 -25.17 11.73 11.88
C LEU A 18 -25.57 10.76 10.77
N VAL A 19 -25.64 11.25 9.53
CA VAL A 19 -25.69 10.43 8.33
C VAL A 19 -24.29 10.50 7.72
N ALA A 20 -23.36 9.74 8.30
CA ALA A 20 -21.97 9.64 7.83
C ALA A 20 -21.77 8.58 6.73
N CYS A 21 -22.84 7.90 6.28
CA CYS A 21 -22.74 6.80 5.30
C CYS A 21 -23.14 7.20 3.87
N SER A 22 -23.28 8.49 3.56
CA SER A 22 -23.74 8.96 2.23
C SER A 22 -22.87 10.04 1.61
N GLU A 23 -21.63 10.20 2.05
CA GLU A 23 -20.74 11.23 1.50
C GLU A 23 -20.08 10.74 0.20
N THR A 24 -20.24 11.54 -0.85
CA THR A 24 -19.62 11.39 -2.17
C THR A 24 -18.29 12.12 -2.19
N ALA A 25 -17.39 11.76 -3.12
CA ALA A 25 -16.05 12.35 -3.17
C ALA A 25 -16.08 13.88 -3.36
N GLU A 26 -15.36 14.61 -2.51
CA GLU A 26 -15.17 16.05 -2.68
C GLU A 26 -14.14 16.33 -3.80
N PRO A 27 -14.35 17.35 -4.64
CA PRO A 27 -13.34 17.71 -5.63
C PRO A 27 -12.06 18.19 -4.93
N VAL A 28 -10.89 17.77 -5.41
CA VAL A 28 -9.61 18.37 -4.98
C VAL A 28 -9.62 19.82 -5.50
N ASN A 29 -9.89 20.79 -4.63
CA ASN A 29 -9.95 22.20 -5.01
C ASN A 29 -8.65 22.63 -5.72
N GLU A 30 -8.73 22.88 -7.03
CA GLU A 30 -7.80 23.80 -7.68
C GLU A 30 -7.93 25.16 -7.00
N SER A 31 -6.81 25.68 -6.50
CA SER A 31 -6.63 26.94 -5.78
C SER A 31 -7.72 28.02 -6.02
N GLU A 32 -8.16 28.64 -4.92
CA GLU A 32 -9.02 29.83 -4.87
C GLU A 32 -8.89 30.76 -6.08
N SER A 33 -9.77 30.62 -7.06
CA SER A 33 -10.05 31.70 -8.00
C SER A 33 -11.55 31.78 -8.29
N LYS A 34 -12.10 32.93 -7.94
CA LYS A 34 -13.51 33.26 -8.09
C LYS A 34 -13.90 33.30 -9.58
N GLN A 35 -15.13 32.85 -9.80
CA GLN A 35 -16.03 33.08 -10.95
C GLN A 35 -16.12 31.99 -12.02
N THR A 36 -17.19 31.20 -11.85
CA THR A 36 -18.18 30.80 -12.89
C THR A 36 -17.62 30.29 -14.22
N ASN A 37 -17.61 28.97 -14.34
CA ASN A 37 -18.40 28.27 -15.36
C ASN A 37 -18.79 26.88 -14.86
N LYS A 38 -20.08 26.69 -14.58
CA LYS A 38 -20.70 25.36 -14.61
C LYS A 38 -20.68 24.89 -16.06
N ASN A 39 -19.69 24.10 -16.44
CA ASN A 39 -19.83 23.18 -17.56
C ASN A 39 -18.78 22.08 -17.48
N GLY A 40 -19.24 20.89 -17.05
CA GLY A 40 -18.59 19.61 -17.32
C GLY A 40 -17.53 19.15 -16.34
N SER A 41 -17.69 19.32 -15.02
CA SER A 41 -16.87 18.51 -14.11
C SER A 41 -17.29 17.06 -14.23
N ASN A 42 -16.33 16.18 -14.49
CA ASN A 42 -16.50 14.73 -14.51
C ASN A 42 -16.58 14.20 -13.06
N GLU A 43 -17.35 14.92 -12.25
CA GLU A 43 -17.60 14.62 -10.84
C GLU A 43 -18.52 13.41 -10.79
N SER A 44 -18.00 12.35 -10.19
CA SER A 44 -18.73 11.14 -9.90
C SER A 44 -19.57 11.35 -8.65
N GLU A 45 -20.82 10.89 -8.69
CA GLU A 45 -21.74 10.85 -7.54
C GLU A 45 -21.59 9.54 -6.73
N LEU A 46 -20.59 8.71 -7.03
CA LEU A 46 -20.32 7.50 -6.26
C LEU A 46 -19.87 7.84 -4.84
N THR A 47 -20.35 7.05 -3.89
CA THR A 47 -19.86 7.03 -2.51
C THR A 47 -18.56 6.24 -2.39
N ILE A 48 -17.81 6.44 -1.30
CA ILE A 48 -16.58 5.68 -1.05
C ILE A 48 -16.82 4.18 -1.01
N LYS A 49 -17.97 3.74 -0.48
CA LYS A 49 -18.35 2.33 -0.44
C LYS A 49 -18.59 1.76 -1.84
N GLU A 50 -19.27 2.51 -2.71
CA GLU A 50 -19.50 2.06 -4.08
C GLU A 50 -18.20 2.01 -4.89
N VAL A 51 -17.29 2.96 -4.67
CA VAL A 51 -15.95 2.89 -5.29
C VAL A 51 -15.18 1.70 -4.76
N TYR A 52 -15.18 1.47 -3.45
CA TYR A 52 -14.58 0.28 -2.85
C TYR A 52 -15.14 -1.01 -3.46
N ASP A 53 -16.46 -1.19 -3.49
CA ASP A 53 -17.10 -2.38 -4.05
C ASP A 53 -16.72 -2.60 -5.53
N LYS A 54 -16.58 -1.51 -6.30
CA LYS A 54 -16.11 -1.57 -7.70
C LYS A 54 -14.63 -1.93 -7.83
N MET A 55 -13.79 -1.46 -6.92
CA MET A 55 -12.38 -1.86 -6.88
C MET A 55 -12.26 -3.36 -6.60
N MET A 56 -13.07 -3.90 -5.69
CA MET A 56 -13.11 -5.34 -5.41
C MET A 56 -13.47 -6.12 -6.68
N GLU A 57 -14.55 -5.73 -7.35
CA GLU A 57 -15.02 -6.38 -8.58
C GLU A 57 -13.97 -6.31 -9.69
N ALA A 58 -13.35 -5.15 -9.91
CA ALA A 58 -12.30 -4.99 -10.91
C ALA A 58 -11.04 -5.81 -10.59
N SER A 59 -10.74 -6.02 -9.31
CA SER A 59 -9.56 -6.78 -8.86
C SER A 59 -9.68 -8.28 -9.10
N GLU A 60 -10.90 -8.83 -9.11
CA GLU A 60 -11.15 -10.26 -9.40
C GLU A 60 -10.68 -10.67 -10.80
N ASP A 61 -10.67 -9.72 -11.75
CA ASP A 61 -10.32 -9.94 -13.15
C ASP A 61 -8.83 -9.68 -13.46
N ILE A 62 -8.01 -9.36 -12.46
CA ILE A 62 -6.59 -9.11 -12.70
C ILE A 62 -5.82 -10.44 -12.78
N ASN A 63 -5.17 -10.66 -13.91
CA ASN A 63 -4.24 -11.75 -14.17
C ASN A 63 -2.78 -11.30 -14.15
N SER A 64 -2.49 -10.04 -14.50
CA SER A 64 -1.11 -9.53 -14.50
C SER A 64 -1.06 -8.04 -14.21
N PHE A 65 0.08 -7.55 -13.74
CA PHE A 65 0.36 -6.13 -13.58
C PHE A 65 1.86 -5.87 -13.41
N VAL A 66 2.23 -4.60 -13.58
CA VAL A 66 3.55 -4.06 -13.25
C VAL A 66 3.42 -3.17 -12.02
N MET A 67 4.41 -3.24 -11.14
CA MET A 67 4.52 -2.42 -9.94
C MET A 67 5.90 -1.77 -9.90
N ASP A 68 5.92 -0.45 -9.78
CA ASP A 68 7.14 0.32 -9.51
C ASP A 68 7.01 0.94 -8.13
N MET A 69 7.94 0.62 -7.24
CA MET A 69 7.98 1.08 -5.85
C MET A 69 9.27 1.86 -5.60
N GLU A 70 9.15 3.01 -4.97
CA GLU A 70 10.23 3.81 -4.43
C GLU A 70 10.05 3.88 -2.91
N MET A 71 11.12 3.64 -2.16
CA MET A 71 11.10 3.61 -0.70
C MET A 71 12.26 4.44 -0.15
N GLU A 72 11.92 5.40 0.70
CA GLU A 72 12.87 6.09 1.57
C GLU A 72 12.68 5.60 2.99
N GLN A 73 13.77 5.20 3.65
CA GLN A 73 13.75 4.69 5.01
C GLN A 73 14.88 5.32 5.83
N GLU A 74 14.59 5.67 7.07
CA GLU A 74 15.55 6.18 8.04
C GLU A 74 15.39 5.40 9.35
N ILE A 75 16.44 4.69 9.76
CA ILE A 75 16.51 3.98 11.05
C ILE A 75 17.41 4.78 12.00
N ILE A 76 16.92 5.06 13.20
CA ILE A 76 17.66 5.74 14.27
C ILE A 76 17.67 4.84 15.50
N GLU A 77 18.87 4.46 15.96
CA GLU A 77 19.05 3.64 17.16
C GLU A 77 19.61 4.48 18.31
N GLY A 78 18.80 4.70 19.35
CA GLY A 78 19.19 5.51 20.50
C GLY A 78 19.54 6.95 20.11
N ASP A 79 20.79 7.35 20.40
CA ASP A 79 21.35 8.66 20.05
C ASP A 79 22.30 8.59 18.84
N ASN A 80 22.30 7.48 18.09
CA ASN A 80 23.14 7.33 16.90
C ASN A 80 22.63 8.21 15.75
N GLU A 81 23.52 8.48 14.78
CA GLU A 81 23.13 9.15 13.54
C GLU A 81 22.14 8.28 12.74
N PRO A 82 21.20 8.89 12.01
CA PRO A 82 20.26 8.15 11.19
C PRO A 82 20.99 7.38 10.07
N VAL A 83 20.53 6.17 9.78
CA VAL A 83 21.01 5.36 8.65
C VAL A 83 19.99 5.48 7.52
N PRO A 84 20.22 6.33 6.51
CA PRO A 84 19.31 6.45 5.37
C PRO A 84 19.48 5.25 4.45
N THR A 85 18.34 4.71 4.02
CA THR A 85 18.23 3.67 3.01
C THR A 85 17.25 4.14 1.95
N HIS A 86 17.64 4.01 0.69
CA HIS A 86 16.78 4.27 -0.45
C HIS A 86 16.69 3.01 -1.31
N SER A 87 15.48 2.61 -1.69
CA SER A 87 15.28 1.43 -2.52
C SER A 87 14.29 1.71 -3.64
N THR A 88 14.56 1.16 -4.82
CA THR A 88 13.61 1.08 -5.92
C THR A 88 13.38 -0.37 -6.29
N ILE A 89 12.12 -0.76 -6.46
CA ILE A 89 11.71 -2.11 -6.81
C ILE A 89 10.81 -2.04 -8.04
N HIS A 90 11.27 -2.62 -9.14
CA HIS A 90 10.43 -2.86 -10.33
C HIS A 90 10.00 -4.32 -10.35
N SER A 91 8.70 -4.57 -10.37
CA SER A 91 8.13 -5.91 -10.32
C SER A 91 7.14 -6.15 -11.45
N LYS A 92 7.13 -7.38 -11.99
CA LYS A 92 6.06 -7.88 -12.86
C LYS A 92 5.47 -9.12 -12.23
N PHE A 93 4.15 -9.14 -12.14
CA PHE A 93 3.41 -10.27 -11.60
C PHE A 93 2.45 -10.83 -12.63
N VAL A 94 2.36 -12.15 -12.69
CA VAL A 94 1.40 -12.91 -13.50
C VAL A 94 0.80 -14.01 -12.63
N GLN A 95 -0.52 -14.15 -12.65
CA GLN A 95 -1.24 -15.15 -11.85
C GLN A 95 -1.29 -16.51 -12.55
N LYS A 96 -1.46 -16.54 -13.88
CA LYS A 96 -1.62 -17.77 -14.67
C LYS A 96 -0.84 -17.72 -16.00
N PRO A 97 0.21 -18.54 -16.16
CA PRO A 97 0.90 -19.31 -15.11
C PRO A 97 1.52 -18.37 -14.08
N ILE A 98 1.61 -18.81 -12.83
CA ILE A 98 2.11 -17.94 -11.77
C ILE A 98 3.58 -17.60 -12.00
N GLY A 99 3.90 -16.31 -11.91
CA GLY A 99 5.22 -15.81 -12.22
C GLY A 99 5.48 -14.44 -11.60
N LEU A 100 6.71 -14.25 -11.13
CA LEU A 100 7.20 -13.00 -10.57
C LEU A 100 8.60 -12.70 -11.16
N GLU A 101 8.77 -11.50 -11.70
CA GLU A 101 10.08 -10.88 -12.00
C GLU A 101 10.23 -9.69 -11.06
N GLN A 102 11.36 -9.55 -10.38
CA GLN A 102 11.67 -8.35 -9.60
C GLN A 102 13.11 -7.90 -9.81
N LYS A 103 13.28 -6.58 -9.95
CA LYS A 103 14.57 -5.90 -9.98
C LYS A 103 14.59 -4.95 -8.81
N ILE A 104 15.60 -5.11 -7.96
CA ILE A 104 15.74 -4.36 -6.73
C ILE A 104 17.06 -3.60 -6.83
N GLU A 105 16.99 -2.30 -6.58
CA GLU A 105 18.16 -1.46 -6.35
C GLU A 105 18.01 -0.85 -4.97
N MET A 106 19.03 -1.00 -4.13
CA MET A 106 19.03 -0.54 -2.75
C MET A 106 20.33 0.20 -2.49
N THR A 107 20.24 1.38 -1.90
CA THR A 107 21.36 2.19 -1.46
C THR A 107 21.29 2.37 0.04
N ILE A 108 22.28 1.84 0.76
CA ILE A 108 22.43 2.00 2.22
C ILE A 108 23.68 2.82 2.46
N ASP A 109 23.56 3.94 3.17
CA ASP A 109 24.71 4.80 3.52
C ASP A 109 25.63 5.15 2.33
N GLY A 110 25.02 5.35 1.15
CA GLY A 110 25.72 5.68 -0.10
C GLY A 110 26.34 4.49 -0.86
N GLU A 111 26.23 3.26 -0.35
CA GLU A 111 26.61 2.05 -1.06
C GLU A 111 25.39 1.41 -1.74
N SER A 112 25.45 1.25 -3.06
CA SER A 112 24.36 0.69 -3.85
C SER A 112 24.60 -0.78 -4.18
N ILE A 113 23.55 -1.59 -4.01
CA ILE A 113 23.48 -3.00 -4.36
C ILE A 113 22.26 -3.17 -5.26
N SER A 114 22.42 -3.91 -6.36
CA SER A 114 21.31 -4.29 -7.23
C SER A 114 21.24 -5.80 -7.38
N THR A 115 20.05 -6.35 -7.24
CA THR A 115 19.76 -7.76 -7.43
C THR A 115 18.52 -7.92 -8.32
N GLU A 116 18.38 -9.12 -8.87
CA GLU A 116 17.28 -9.49 -9.74
C GLU A 116 16.82 -10.89 -9.36
N GLN A 117 15.51 -11.10 -9.35
CA GLN A 117 14.93 -12.40 -9.03
C GLN A 117 13.76 -12.78 -9.92
N TYR A 118 13.61 -14.09 -10.09
CA TYR A 118 12.55 -14.73 -10.85
C TYR A 118 11.97 -15.88 -10.06
N ILE A 119 10.65 -15.89 -9.89
CA ILE A 119 9.92 -17.04 -9.37
C ILE A 119 8.94 -17.48 -10.44
N THR A 120 9.08 -18.71 -10.91
CA THR A 120 8.19 -19.32 -11.91
C THR A 120 8.03 -20.80 -11.57
N GLU A 121 7.20 -21.52 -12.32
CA GLU A 121 7.16 -23.00 -12.23
C GLU A 121 8.53 -23.67 -12.42
N GLU A 122 9.48 -23.02 -13.12
CA GLU A 122 10.82 -23.57 -13.37
C GLU A 122 11.76 -23.49 -12.15
N GLY A 123 11.42 -22.68 -11.15
CA GLY A 123 12.21 -22.49 -9.94
C GLY A 123 12.23 -21.06 -9.44
N PHE A 124 12.91 -20.86 -8.30
CA PHE A 124 13.27 -19.55 -7.76
C PHE A 124 14.75 -19.27 -8.08
N TYR A 125 14.98 -18.20 -8.83
CA TYR A 125 16.30 -17.74 -9.24
C TYR A 125 16.57 -16.35 -8.65
N MET A 126 17.77 -16.15 -8.11
CA MET A 126 18.21 -14.86 -7.59
C MET A 126 19.65 -14.58 -8.04
N TYR A 127 19.91 -13.36 -8.46
CA TYR A 127 21.26 -12.92 -8.80
C TYR A 127 21.99 -12.40 -7.57
N ASP A 128 23.12 -13.02 -7.22
CA ASP A 128 24.03 -12.48 -6.21
C ASP A 128 25.00 -11.48 -6.89
N PRO A 129 24.87 -10.16 -6.64
CA PRO A 129 25.77 -9.18 -7.24
C PRO A 129 27.20 -9.23 -6.70
N ALA A 130 27.42 -9.73 -5.49
CA ALA A 130 28.74 -9.83 -4.88
C ALA A 130 29.56 -10.95 -5.53
N GLN A 131 28.94 -12.10 -5.77
CA GLN A 131 29.58 -13.24 -6.42
C GLN A 131 29.43 -13.23 -7.95
N LYS A 132 28.50 -12.42 -8.47
CA LYS A 132 28.13 -12.35 -9.90
C LYS A 132 27.67 -13.69 -10.44
N VAL A 133 26.88 -14.41 -9.65
CA VAL A 133 26.33 -15.72 -10.01
C VAL A 133 24.83 -15.71 -9.83
N TRP A 134 24.15 -16.48 -10.66
CA TRP A 134 22.77 -16.86 -10.39
C TRP A 134 22.75 -17.98 -9.36
N MET A 135 21.79 -17.91 -8.46
CA MET A 135 21.50 -18.94 -7.49
C MET A 135 20.12 -19.50 -7.80
N LYS A 136 19.97 -20.82 -7.71
CA LYS A 136 18.69 -21.51 -7.83
C LYS A 136 18.34 -22.15 -6.50
N TYR A 137 17.20 -21.78 -5.95
CA TYR A 137 16.66 -22.35 -4.73
C TYR A 137 15.66 -23.44 -5.10
N SER A 138 16.02 -24.68 -4.79
CA SER A 138 15.19 -25.86 -5.06
C SER A 138 14.33 -26.25 -3.86
N GLU A 139 14.81 -26.03 -2.64
CA GLU A 139 14.06 -26.31 -1.43
C GLU A 139 13.04 -25.21 -1.14
N GLY A 140 11.84 -25.59 -0.71
CA GLY A 140 10.78 -24.66 -0.37
C GLY A 140 10.11 -23.97 -1.57
N HIS A 141 10.59 -24.17 -2.81
CA HIS A 141 9.99 -23.58 -4.01
C HIS A 141 8.51 -23.95 -4.17
N GLU A 142 8.15 -25.22 -4.01
CA GLU A 142 6.74 -25.65 -4.09
C GLU A 142 5.89 -24.99 -3.00
N GLN A 143 6.43 -24.84 -1.79
CA GLN A 143 5.74 -24.15 -0.69
C GLN A 143 5.61 -22.65 -0.95
N LEU A 144 6.64 -22.02 -1.54
CA LEU A 144 6.64 -20.62 -1.94
C LEU A 144 5.63 -20.40 -3.07
N MET A 145 5.58 -21.29 -4.05
CA MET A 145 4.58 -21.26 -5.12
C MET A 145 3.18 -21.45 -4.55
N ALA A 146 2.97 -22.43 -3.67
CA ALA A 146 1.70 -22.63 -2.98
C ALA A 146 1.33 -21.43 -2.11
N GLN A 147 2.31 -20.73 -1.52
CA GLN A 147 2.09 -19.49 -0.79
C GLN A 147 1.75 -18.36 -1.74
N MET A 148 2.47 -18.17 -2.83
CA MET A 148 2.17 -17.19 -3.86
C MET A 148 0.84 -17.49 -4.54
N GLU A 149 0.40 -18.75 -4.57
CA GLU A 149 -0.91 -19.22 -5.03
C GLU A 149 -2.01 -19.02 -3.98
N ALA A 150 -1.72 -19.25 -2.70
CA ALA A 150 -2.65 -18.94 -1.61
C ALA A 150 -2.79 -17.42 -1.41
N GLN A 151 -1.70 -16.70 -1.65
CA GLN A 151 -1.61 -15.26 -1.84
C GLN A 151 -1.81 -14.91 -3.32
N SER A 152 -2.27 -15.83 -4.20
CA SER A 152 -2.46 -15.51 -5.63
C SER A 152 -3.73 -14.73 -5.79
N GLY A 153 -3.49 -13.47 -5.52
CA GLY A 153 -4.25 -12.29 -5.74
C GLY A 153 -3.23 -11.22 -5.32
N LEU A 154 -2.93 -10.18 -6.07
CA LEU A 154 -3.90 -9.39 -6.81
C LEU A 154 -5.25 -9.15 -6.11
N ASP A 155 -5.47 -9.74 -4.95
CA ASP A 155 -6.06 -9.14 -3.81
C ASP A 155 -5.13 -8.00 -3.34
N GLN A 156 -4.95 -6.99 -4.20
CA GLN A 156 -4.97 -5.62 -3.70
C GLN A 156 -6.15 -5.48 -2.74
N THR A 157 -7.22 -6.26 -2.97
CA THR A 157 -8.29 -6.49 -2.03
C THR A 157 -7.97 -7.15 -0.70
N GLN A 158 -6.84 -7.81 -0.43
CA GLN A 158 -6.55 -8.28 0.94
C GLN A 158 -6.12 -7.09 1.81
N THR A 159 -5.17 -6.29 1.33
CA THR A 159 -4.84 -5.00 1.97
C THR A 159 -6.05 -4.07 1.96
N LEU A 160 -6.81 -3.95 0.86
CA LEU A 160 -8.02 -3.11 0.84
C LEU A 160 -9.17 -3.67 1.70
N SER A 161 -9.31 -4.99 1.85
CA SER A 161 -10.35 -5.61 2.70
C SER A 161 -10.03 -5.48 4.17
N GLU A 162 -8.74 -5.43 4.51
CA GLU A 162 -8.30 -4.99 5.83
C GLU A 162 -8.62 -3.51 6.04
N LEU A 163 -8.52 -2.70 4.98
CA LEU A 163 -8.95 -1.30 4.99
C LEU A 163 -10.49 -1.13 5.03
N GLN A 164 -11.28 -2.17 4.72
CA GLN A 164 -12.74 -2.12 4.73
C GLN A 164 -13.29 -1.72 6.10
N SER A 165 -12.70 -2.21 7.20
CA SER A 165 -13.13 -1.82 8.55
C SER A 165 -12.91 -0.34 8.84
N TYR A 166 -12.04 0.31 8.07
CA TYR A 166 -11.67 1.70 8.20
C TYR A 166 -12.25 2.58 7.09
N ILE A 167 -13.09 2.04 6.20
CA ILE A 167 -13.57 2.77 5.01
C ILE A 167 -14.29 4.09 5.34
N ASN A 168 -14.88 4.19 6.54
CA ASN A 168 -15.54 5.42 7.00
C ASN A 168 -14.58 6.43 7.65
N ASP A 169 -13.34 6.03 7.92
CA ASP A 169 -12.29 6.88 8.49
C ASP A 169 -11.45 7.53 7.35
N PHE A 170 -11.68 7.18 6.08
CA PHE A 170 -11.02 7.79 4.92
C PHE A 170 -11.64 9.15 4.56
N THR A 171 -10.77 10.10 4.26
CA THR A 171 -11.13 11.27 3.45
C THR A 171 -11.28 10.83 1.99
N PHE A 172 -12.40 11.22 1.37
CA PHE A 172 -12.73 10.80 0.01
C PHE A 172 -12.78 11.99 -0.93
N LYS A 173 -11.80 12.07 -1.85
CA LYS A 173 -11.69 13.13 -2.84
C LYS A 173 -11.68 12.58 -4.26
N GLN A 174 -11.82 13.46 -5.24
CA GLN A 174 -11.71 13.12 -6.65
C GLN A 174 -11.10 14.24 -7.49
N ASN A 175 -10.38 13.85 -8.54
CA ASN A 175 -9.97 14.73 -9.64
C ASN A 175 -10.65 14.27 -10.95
N ASP A 176 -10.25 14.78 -12.12
CA ASP A 176 -10.88 14.40 -13.40
C ASP A 176 -10.74 12.92 -13.77
N LYS A 177 -9.68 12.26 -13.29
CA LYS A 177 -9.28 10.90 -13.66
C LYS A 177 -9.41 9.89 -12.54
N GLU A 178 -9.30 10.32 -11.29
CA GLU A 178 -9.10 9.41 -10.16
C GLU A 178 -10.01 9.76 -8.98
N PHE A 179 -10.36 8.74 -8.22
CA PHE A 179 -10.74 8.89 -6.82
C PHE A 179 -9.48 8.82 -5.95
N ILE A 180 -9.46 9.60 -4.87
CA ILE A 180 -8.34 9.69 -3.94
C ILE A 180 -8.88 9.39 -2.56
N LEU A 181 -8.41 8.29 -1.99
CA LEU A 181 -8.76 7.82 -0.66
C LEU A 181 -7.56 8.08 0.24
N THR A 182 -7.70 9.01 1.18
CA THR A 182 -6.64 9.35 2.14
C THR A 182 -7.07 8.96 3.53
N LEU A 183 -6.20 8.26 4.23
CA LEU A 183 -6.37 7.89 5.62
C LEU A 183 -5.19 8.48 6.40
N ASP A 184 -5.52 9.35 7.34
CA ASP A 184 -4.58 9.91 8.32
C ASP A 184 -4.96 9.30 9.68
N ALA A 185 -4.09 8.43 10.18
CA ALA A 185 -4.35 7.63 11.36
C ALA A 185 -3.31 7.89 12.46
N ASP A 186 -3.79 8.46 13.57
CA ASP A 186 -3.04 8.68 14.82
C ASP A 186 -3.70 7.90 15.99
N ASP A 187 -4.49 6.86 15.68
CA ASP A 187 -5.38 6.15 16.61
C ASP A 187 -4.96 4.68 16.81
N GLU A 188 -5.21 4.12 18.01
CA GLU A 188 -4.89 2.73 18.39
C GLU A 188 -5.47 1.69 17.41
N LYS A 189 -6.53 2.10 16.71
CA LYS A 189 -7.20 1.37 15.62
C LYS A 189 -6.24 0.83 14.55
N PHE A 190 -5.19 1.57 14.19
CA PHE A 190 -4.24 1.19 13.13
C PHE A 190 -3.02 0.43 13.63
N ASN A 191 -2.80 0.40 14.94
CA ASN A 191 -1.67 -0.33 15.54
C ASN A 191 -1.70 -1.82 15.20
N SER A 192 -2.89 -2.40 15.05
CA SER A 192 -3.04 -3.82 14.70
C SER A 192 -2.63 -4.13 13.25
N LEU A 193 -2.96 -3.26 12.31
CA LEU A 193 -2.57 -3.40 10.90
C LEU A 193 -1.05 -3.30 10.76
N VAL A 194 -0.47 -2.28 11.39
CA VAL A 194 0.98 -2.04 11.37
C VAL A 194 1.76 -3.16 12.03
N GLN A 195 1.29 -3.66 13.19
CA GLN A 195 1.91 -4.81 13.84
C GLN A 195 1.87 -6.04 12.96
N LYS A 196 0.77 -6.26 12.23
CA LYS A 196 0.64 -7.37 11.31
C LYS A 196 1.64 -7.25 10.15
N GLU A 197 1.78 -6.06 9.56
CA GLU A 197 2.75 -5.81 8.49
C GLU A 197 4.20 -5.92 8.96
N LEU A 198 4.54 -5.41 10.13
CA LEU A 198 5.87 -5.60 10.71
C LEU A 198 6.16 -7.07 11.03
N SER A 199 5.14 -7.85 11.39
CA SER A 199 5.27 -9.28 11.69
C SER A 199 5.28 -10.16 10.43
N SER A 200 4.86 -9.65 9.27
CA SER A 200 4.78 -10.43 8.02
C SER A 200 6.14 -10.58 7.31
N GLY A 201 7.18 -9.89 7.79
CA GLY A 201 8.56 -10.09 7.36
C GLY A 201 9.07 -9.11 6.29
N ALA A 202 8.29 -8.07 5.93
CA ALA A 202 8.79 -6.99 5.06
C ALA A 202 9.99 -6.24 5.68
N VAL A 203 10.08 -6.25 7.01
CA VAL A 203 11.24 -5.80 7.77
C VAL A 203 11.53 -6.87 8.83
N GLU A 204 12.63 -7.62 8.69
CA GLU A 204 13.09 -8.53 9.74
C GLU A 204 13.55 -7.71 10.96
N MET A 205 12.64 -7.47 11.90
CA MET A 205 12.97 -6.83 13.18
C MET A 205 12.84 -7.83 14.33
N PRO A 206 13.87 -7.97 15.20
CA PRO A 206 13.80 -8.83 16.38
C PRO A 206 12.76 -8.32 17.38
N ASP A 207 12.05 -9.25 18.04
CA ASP A 207 11.10 -9.07 19.16
C ASP A 207 10.76 -7.60 19.50
N VAL A 208 9.93 -6.98 18.66
CA VAL A 208 9.53 -5.58 18.80
C VAL A 208 8.69 -5.43 20.07
N GLN A 209 9.17 -4.63 21.02
CA GLN A 209 8.43 -4.27 22.23
C GLN A 209 8.12 -2.78 22.22
N ASP A 210 7.07 -2.38 22.95
CA ASP A 210 6.69 -0.97 23.15
C ASP A 210 6.54 -0.18 21.83
N LEU A 211 5.80 -0.73 20.86
CA LEU A 211 5.49 -0.07 19.60
C LEU A 211 4.59 1.15 19.83
N GLU A 212 5.08 2.32 19.45
CA GLU A 212 4.39 3.60 19.46
C GLU A 212 4.37 4.14 18.03
N ILE A 213 3.19 4.25 17.45
CA ILE A 213 2.99 4.86 16.14
C ILE A 213 2.77 6.36 16.35
N ASN A 214 3.62 7.17 15.73
CA ASN A 214 3.57 8.64 15.83
C ASN A 214 2.81 9.30 14.66
N GLY A 215 2.43 8.52 13.67
CA GLY A 215 1.71 8.99 12.49
C GLY A 215 1.83 8.02 11.33
N ILE A 216 0.69 7.76 10.69
CA ILE A 216 0.59 7.00 9.45
C ILE A 216 -0.34 7.75 8.51
N GLU A 217 0.18 8.03 7.32
CA GLU A 217 -0.61 8.53 6.20
C GLU A 217 -0.61 7.47 5.12
N TYR A 218 -1.80 7.17 4.62
CA TYR A 218 -2.02 6.18 3.60
C TYR A 218 -2.93 6.75 2.52
N GLU A 219 -2.47 6.77 1.27
CA GLU A 219 -3.18 7.36 0.15
C GLU A 219 -3.31 6.35 -0.99
N ILE A 220 -4.51 6.19 -1.52
CA ILE A 220 -4.79 5.35 -2.70
C ILE A 220 -5.42 6.21 -3.77
N PHE A 221 -4.86 6.14 -4.98
CA PHE A 221 -5.41 6.71 -6.19
C PHE A 221 -6.04 5.59 -7.01
N VAL A 222 -7.30 5.79 -7.40
CA VAL A 222 -8.11 4.79 -8.09
C VAL A 222 -8.59 5.38 -9.39
N ASP A 223 -8.22 4.77 -10.51
CA ASP A 223 -8.63 5.21 -11.83
C ASP A 223 -10.15 5.09 -12.01
N LYS A 224 -10.80 6.16 -12.49
CA LYS A 224 -12.26 6.23 -12.61
C LYS A 224 -12.84 5.33 -13.72
N GLU A 225 -12.05 4.95 -14.70
CA GLU A 225 -12.51 4.13 -15.83
C GLU A 225 -12.42 2.65 -15.51
N THR A 226 -11.32 2.23 -14.90
CA THR A 226 -11.00 0.83 -14.60
C THR A 226 -11.35 0.42 -13.17
N TYR A 227 -11.45 1.38 -12.25
CA TYR A 227 -11.57 1.15 -10.81
C TYR A 227 -10.38 0.39 -10.20
N LEU A 228 -9.25 0.36 -10.90
CA LEU A 228 -8.02 -0.22 -10.39
C LEU A 228 -7.15 0.88 -9.75
N PRO A 229 -6.41 0.56 -8.68
CA PRO A 229 -5.38 1.44 -8.13
C PRO A 229 -4.35 1.83 -9.20
N SER A 230 -4.09 3.13 -9.33
CA SER A 230 -2.99 3.66 -10.15
C SER A 230 -1.75 3.92 -9.30
N GLN A 231 -1.97 4.33 -8.05
CA GLN A 231 -0.91 4.71 -7.12
C GLN A 231 -1.33 4.44 -5.67
N MET A 232 -0.35 4.12 -4.84
CA MET A 232 -0.49 3.96 -3.40
C MET A 232 0.73 4.58 -2.70
N ASN A 233 0.49 5.48 -1.76
CA ASN A 233 1.55 6.12 -0.99
C ASN A 233 1.37 5.82 0.49
N ILE A 234 2.48 5.55 1.18
CA ILE A 234 2.50 5.24 2.61
C ILE A 234 3.59 6.08 3.26
N VAL A 235 3.25 6.85 4.28
CA VAL A 235 4.22 7.53 5.13
C VAL A 235 4.00 7.06 6.56
N MET A 236 5.05 6.59 7.21
CA MET A 236 4.98 6.05 8.57
C MET A 236 6.13 6.55 9.43
N ASN A 237 5.82 6.80 10.70
CA ASN A 237 6.78 7.14 11.74
C ASN A 237 6.47 6.34 13.00
N ILE A 238 7.38 5.43 13.35
CA ILE A 238 7.20 4.50 14.46
C ILE A 238 8.39 4.62 15.42
N ASN A 239 8.09 4.70 16.71
CA ASN A 239 9.05 4.43 17.77
C ASN A 239 8.82 3.01 18.29
N MET A 240 9.89 2.30 18.60
CA MET A 240 9.82 0.99 19.22
C MET A 240 11.03 0.76 20.13
N LYS A 241 11.06 -0.39 20.79
CA LYS A 241 12.26 -0.88 21.47
C LYS A 241 12.72 -2.21 20.88
N ALA A 242 14.00 -2.26 20.54
CA ALA A 242 14.72 -3.47 20.18
C ALA A 242 15.88 -3.65 21.16
N GLU A 243 16.00 -4.83 21.77
CA GLU A 243 17.05 -5.15 22.75
C GLU A 243 17.19 -4.14 23.91
N GLY A 244 16.09 -3.49 24.28
CA GLY A 244 16.04 -2.46 25.34
C GLY A 244 16.54 -1.07 24.92
N GLN A 245 16.93 -0.89 23.66
CA GLN A 245 17.25 0.41 23.07
C GLN A 245 16.06 0.98 22.32
N LYS A 246 15.91 2.30 22.33
CA LYS A 246 14.88 2.98 21.53
C LYS A 246 15.30 2.94 20.07
N VAL A 247 14.39 2.56 19.19
CA VAL A 247 14.54 2.62 17.74
C VAL A 247 13.44 3.49 17.17
N THR A 248 13.78 4.40 16.26
CA THR A 248 12.83 5.16 15.46
C THR A 248 12.97 4.75 14.01
N LEU A 249 11.86 4.36 13.39
CA LEU A 249 11.72 4.05 11.98
C LEU A 249 10.87 5.14 11.32
N LYS A 250 11.44 5.85 10.35
CA LYS A 250 10.67 6.69 9.42
C LYS A 250 10.74 6.06 8.05
N GLN A 251 9.61 5.97 7.37
CA GLN A 251 9.55 5.36 6.06
C GLN A 251 8.50 6.06 5.20
N ALA A 252 8.85 6.29 3.95
CA ALA A 252 7.97 6.76 2.89
C ALA A 252 8.05 5.76 1.74
N ILE A 253 6.90 5.33 1.23
CA ILE A 253 6.77 4.38 0.14
C ILE A 253 5.84 4.99 -0.89
N ASP A 254 6.30 5.13 -2.12
CA ASP A 254 5.50 5.51 -3.27
C ASP A 254 5.43 4.31 -4.20
N THR A 255 4.22 3.83 -4.49
CA THR A 255 3.99 2.67 -5.35
C THR A 255 3.08 3.05 -6.50
N THR A 256 3.46 2.72 -7.72
CA THR A 256 2.62 2.87 -8.91
C THR A 256 2.30 1.52 -9.51
N TYR A 257 1.09 1.39 -10.04
CA TYR A 257 0.60 0.19 -10.68
C TYR A 257 0.27 0.49 -12.13
N SER A 258 0.66 -0.41 -13.03
CA SER A 258 0.46 -0.23 -14.46
C SER A 258 0.34 -1.56 -15.19
N ASP A 259 0.09 -1.50 -16.50
CA ASP A 259 0.16 -2.65 -17.40
C ASP A 259 -0.71 -3.85 -16.97
N TYR A 260 -1.85 -3.54 -16.34
CA TYR A 260 -2.86 -4.52 -15.96
C TYR A 260 -3.30 -5.39 -17.13
N ASN A 261 -3.26 -6.71 -16.95
CA ASN A 261 -3.70 -7.72 -17.91
C ASN A 261 -3.00 -7.66 -19.28
N THR A 262 -1.75 -7.16 -19.32
CA THR A 262 -0.95 -7.07 -20.55
C THR A 262 0.17 -8.12 -20.66
N ILE A 263 0.48 -8.84 -19.58
CA ILE A 263 1.61 -9.78 -19.52
C ILE A 263 1.07 -11.21 -19.40
N ASP A 264 1.40 -12.05 -20.39
CA ASP A 264 0.91 -13.44 -20.43
C ASP A 264 1.71 -14.39 -19.53
N SER A 265 3.03 -14.18 -19.38
CA SER A 265 3.91 -15.07 -18.61
C SER A 265 5.26 -14.41 -18.29
N ILE A 266 5.87 -14.80 -17.18
CA ILE A 266 7.25 -14.45 -16.84
C ILE A 266 8.21 -15.49 -17.42
N THR A 267 9.31 -15.05 -18.05
CA THR A 267 10.35 -15.92 -18.60
C THR A 267 11.65 -15.70 -17.85
N VAL A 268 12.26 -16.79 -17.37
CA VAL A 268 13.56 -16.75 -16.71
C VAL A 268 14.68 -16.49 -17.74
N PRO A 269 15.65 -15.59 -17.46
CA PRO A 269 16.78 -15.37 -18.35
C PRO A 269 17.60 -16.64 -18.55
N LYS A 270 18.11 -16.85 -19.77
CA LYS A 270 18.93 -18.04 -20.10
C LYS A 270 20.14 -18.20 -19.18
N GLU A 271 20.76 -17.09 -18.81
CA GLU A 271 21.92 -17.10 -17.91
C GLU A 271 21.57 -17.69 -16.54
N ALA A 272 20.39 -17.36 -16.00
CA ALA A 272 19.90 -17.96 -14.77
C ALA A 272 19.59 -19.46 -14.94
N LEU A 273 18.92 -19.85 -16.03
CA LEU A 273 18.59 -21.26 -16.29
C LEU A 273 19.82 -22.16 -16.47
N GLU A 274 20.86 -21.65 -17.14
CA GLU A 274 22.02 -22.46 -17.53
C GLU A 274 23.19 -22.38 -16.54
N GLN A 275 23.31 -21.28 -15.80
CA GLN A 275 24.50 -20.98 -14.99
C GLN A 275 24.20 -20.88 -13.49
N ALA A 276 22.94 -21.03 -13.08
CA ALA A 276 22.62 -20.97 -11.66
C ALA A 276 23.30 -22.10 -10.87
N VAL A 277 23.88 -21.72 -9.73
CA VAL A 277 24.37 -22.66 -8.74
C VAL A 277 23.18 -23.11 -7.90
N GLU A 278 22.96 -24.43 -7.80
CA GLU A 278 21.93 -24.97 -6.91
C GLU A 278 22.36 -24.80 -5.45
N LEU A 279 21.46 -24.26 -4.64
CA LEU A 279 21.58 -24.20 -3.20
C LEU A 279 20.54 -25.13 -2.59
N GLU A 280 21.02 -26.14 -1.85
CA GLU A 280 20.23 -26.86 -0.86
C GLU A 280 20.36 -26.05 0.45
N MET A 281 19.24 -25.73 1.10
CA MET A 281 19.25 -25.04 2.39
C MET A 281 19.27 -26.05 3.56
#